data_AF-A0A4Y7SFY5-F1
#
_entry.id   AF-A0A4Y7SFY5-F1
#
_cell.length_a   1.000
_cell.length_b   1.000
_cell.length_c   1.000
_cell.angle_alpha   90.00
_cell.angle_beta   90.00
_cell.angle_gamma   90.00
#
_symmetry.space_group_name_H-M   'P 1'
#
loop_
_entity.id
_entity.type
_entity.pdbx_description
1 polymer ?
#
loop_
_entity_poly.entity_id
_entity_poly.type
_entity_poly.pdbx_seq_one_letter_code
_entity_poly.pdbx_strand_id
1 'polypeptide(L)'
;MEASSQGRHAWPLPWRPGLNTLASHGYLPRDGVAIPAQLIQAVQEGFNMENGIARFVTYAAHLVDGNLVTDLFADFSKRYGGGLYNMTVAAELRYHRIQESIATNPQFDSRLLRFSTAYAEATFPCTFFVDGRISNRTTAGWDVTNTTLFFRDSEFPHDFWRAPFPTDPIGFNEIAQTHPMVPGRNVQGINSFTHDPSSADLADLCLIYNHLANVVVRGLYPNPKGVSKKNLIINSGHLYSGTPKQSGCEEVFPYGKL
;
A
#
# COMPACT_ATOMS: atom_id res chain seq x y z
N MET A 1 29.24 25.10 -6.05
CA MET A 1 29.02 23.83 -6.76
C MET A 1 28.60 22.81 -5.71
N GLU A 2 27.30 22.70 -5.47
CA GLU A 2 26.70 21.67 -4.61
C GLU A 2 26.05 20.61 -5.50
N ALA A 3 26.46 19.37 -5.31
CA ALA A 3 25.92 18.22 -6.03
C ALA A 3 24.49 17.95 -5.55
N SER A 4 23.52 18.10 -6.46
CA SER A 4 22.12 17.77 -6.20
C SER A 4 21.95 16.30 -5.84
N SER A 5 21.23 16.02 -4.75
CA SER A 5 20.79 14.69 -4.30
C SER A 5 19.75 14.06 -5.24
N GLN A 6 20.13 13.79 -6.49
CA GLN A 6 19.26 13.12 -7.46
C GLN A 6 18.95 11.68 -7.00
N GLY A 7 17.68 11.42 -6.70
CA GLY A 7 17.12 10.06 -6.60
C GLY A 7 16.90 9.50 -5.20
N ARG A 8 17.24 10.23 -4.14
CA ARG A 8 17.11 9.77 -2.75
C ARG A 8 16.04 10.59 -2.02
N HIS A 9 14.93 9.94 -1.65
CA HIS A 9 13.81 10.58 -0.94
C HIS A 9 13.43 9.76 0.30
N ALA A 10 12.94 10.45 1.34
CA ALA A 10 12.37 9.78 2.52
C ALA A 10 11.25 8.84 2.08
N TRP A 11 11.21 7.61 2.60
CA TRP A 11 10.27 6.59 2.15
C TRP A 11 8.80 7.02 2.37
N PRO A 12 8.03 7.22 1.29
CA PRO A 12 6.67 7.73 1.39
C PRO A 12 5.68 6.58 1.33
N LEU A 13 4.99 6.13 2.39
CA LEU A 13 4.08 4.98 2.19
C LEU A 13 2.98 4.81 3.26
N PRO A 14 1.78 4.32 2.86
CA PRO A 14 0.79 3.73 3.75
C PRO A 14 1.14 2.28 4.18
N TRP A 15 2.36 1.81 3.90
CA TRP A 15 2.98 0.57 4.43
C TRP A 15 4.23 0.81 5.28
N ARG A 16 4.18 1.80 6.17
CA ARG A 16 5.33 2.18 7.03
C ARG A 16 5.90 1.05 7.89
N PRO A 17 5.09 0.18 8.53
CA PRO A 17 5.62 -0.86 9.42
C PRO A 17 6.63 -1.78 8.73
N GLY A 18 6.25 -2.34 7.58
CA GLY A 18 7.14 -3.27 6.87
C GLY A 18 8.42 -2.61 6.36
N LEU A 19 8.34 -1.39 5.81
CA LEU A 19 9.54 -0.69 5.38
C LEU A 19 10.47 -0.31 6.55
N ASN A 20 9.91 0.12 7.68
CA ASN A 20 10.70 0.44 8.86
C ASN A 20 11.41 -0.81 9.38
N THR A 21 10.75 -1.97 9.37
CA THR A 21 11.38 -3.25 9.71
C THR A 21 12.53 -3.58 8.77
N LEU A 22 12.34 -3.43 7.45
CA LEU A 22 13.40 -3.68 6.48
C LEU A 22 14.62 -2.78 6.70
N ALA A 23 14.40 -1.49 6.98
CA ALA A 23 15.49 -0.55 7.29
C ALA A 23 16.22 -0.95 8.59
N SER A 24 15.49 -1.29 9.65
CA SER A 24 16.05 -1.67 10.96
C SER A 24 16.88 -2.95 10.90
N HIS A 25 16.57 -3.84 9.96
CA HIS A 25 17.29 -5.09 9.72
C HIS A 25 18.30 -5.03 8.56
N GLY A 26 18.56 -3.85 7.98
CA GLY A 26 19.63 -3.66 7.00
C GLY A 26 19.30 -4.06 5.56
N TYR A 27 18.03 -4.40 5.26
CA TYR A 27 17.55 -4.57 3.89
C TYR A 27 17.40 -3.23 3.17
N LEU A 28 17.14 -2.15 3.91
CA LEU A 28 17.15 -0.77 3.42
C LEU A 28 18.16 0.08 4.20
N PRO A 29 18.62 1.20 3.62
CA PRO A 29 19.32 2.22 4.37
C PRO A 29 18.54 2.68 5.61
N ARG A 30 19.25 2.73 6.75
CA ARG A 30 18.70 3.07 8.08
C ARG A 30 18.31 4.53 8.23
N ASP A 31 18.74 5.39 7.32
CA ASP A 31 18.40 6.81 7.29
C ASP A 31 16.98 7.07 6.74
N GLY A 32 16.25 6.02 6.38
CA GLY A 32 14.88 6.12 5.89
C GLY A 32 14.79 6.70 4.48
N VAL A 33 15.90 6.68 3.73
CA VAL A 33 16.01 7.25 2.38
C VAL A 33 16.65 6.24 1.45
N ALA A 34 15.96 5.83 0.39
CA ALA A 34 16.66 5.14 -0.70
C ALA A 34 15.93 5.14 -2.04
N ILE A 35 16.42 4.32 -2.98
CA ILE A 35 15.92 4.30 -4.36
C ILE A 35 14.87 3.20 -4.58
N PRO A 36 13.98 3.33 -5.56
CA PRO A 36 12.96 2.32 -5.87
C PRO A 36 13.49 0.90 -6.04
N ALA A 37 14.66 0.73 -6.66
CA ALA A 37 15.30 -0.59 -6.80
C ALA A 37 15.62 -1.24 -5.44
N GLN A 38 16.05 -0.44 -4.46
CA GLN A 38 16.33 -0.91 -3.10
C GLN A 38 15.02 -1.28 -2.38
N LEU A 39 13.93 -0.53 -2.58
CA LEU A 39 12.60 -0.90 -2.05
C LEU A 39 12.13 -2.24 -2.59
N ILE A 40 12.13 -2.39 -3.91
CA ILE A 40 11.67 -3.61 -4.59
C ILE A 40 12.50 -4.81 -4.12
N GLN A 41 13.83 -4.66 -4.08
CA GLN A 41 14.72 -5.70 -3.59
C GLN A 41 14.43 -6.03 -2.12
N ALA A 42 14.29 -5.04 -1.25
CA ALA A 42 14.09 -5.24 0.18
C ALA A 42 12.74 -5.92 0.49
N VAL A 43 11.64 -5.53 -0.17
CA VAL A 43 10.33 -6.19 0.07
C VAL A 43 10.30 -7.62 -0.49
N GLN A 44 11.03 -7.88 -1.57
CA GLN A 44 11.20 -9.24 -2.09
C GLN A 44 12.10 -10.09 -1.18
N GLU A 45 13.21 -9.55 -0.70
CA GLU A 45 14.16 -10.31 0.13
C GLU A 45 13.67 -10.48 1.57
N GLY A 46 13.04 -9.47 2.16
CA GLY A 46 12.59 -9.53 3.55
C GLY A 46 11.19 -10.13 3.73
N PHE A 47 10.29 -9.95 2.75
CA PHE A 47 8.89 -10.43 2.86
C PHE A 47 8.47 -11.39 1.76
N ASN A 48 9.29 -11.60 0.73
CA ASN A 48 8.93 -12.39 -0.46
C ASN A 48 7.68 -11.85 -1.18
N MET A 49 7.53 -10.52 -1.23
CA MET A 49 6.46 -9.88 -1.99
C MET A 49 6.62 -10.17 -3.49
N GLU A 50 5.51 -10.43 -4.19
CA GLU A 50 5.52 -10.60 -5.65
C GLU A 50 6.07 -9.35 -6.36
N ASN A 51 6.80 -9.55 -7.46
CA ASN A 51 7.60 -8.52 -8.11
C ASN A 51 6.76 -7.42 -8.80
N GLY A 52 5.66 -7.78 -9.45
CA GLY A 52 4.69 -6.85 -10.03
C GLY A 52 4.09 -5.93 -8.98
N ILE A 53 3.59 -6.49 -7.87
CA ILE A 53 3.05 -5.70 -6.75
C ILE A 53 4.14 -4.84 -6.09
N ALA A 54 5.33 -5.40 -5.86
CA ALA A 54 6.45 -4.65 -5.30
C ALA A 54 6.79 -3.42 -6.15
N ARG A 55 6.82 -3.56 -7.49
CA ARG A 55 6.99 -2.45 -8.42
C ARG A 55 5.83 -1.46 -8.34
N PHE A 56 4.60 -1.96 -8.45
CA PHE A 56 3.41 -1.10 -8.49
C PHE A 56 3.31 -0.24 -7.23
N VAL A 57 3.39 -0.85 -6.04
CA VAL A 57 3.30 -0.14 -4.76
C VAL A 57 4.47 0.81 -4.56
N THR A 58 5.70 0.38 -4.89
CA THR A 58 6.90 1.22 -4.77
C THR A 58 6.79 2.48 -5.64
N TYR A 59 6.47 2.31 -6.92
CA TYR A 59 6.41 3.43 -7.85
C TYR A 59 5.14 4.28 -7.65
N ALA A 60 4.00 3.68 -7.27
CA ALA A 60 2.81 4.45 -6.93
C ALA A 60 3.03 5.31 -5.68
N ALA A 61 3.65 4.76 -4.66
CA ALA A 61 3.88 5.48 -3.41
C ALA A 61 4.99 6.51 -3.49
N HIS A 62 6.04 6.25 -4.28
CA HIS A 62 7.00 7.29 -4.66
C HIS A 62 6.32 8.54 -5.27
N LEU A 63 5.07 8.40 -5.71
CA LEU A 63 4.25 9.48 -6.27
C LEU A 63 3.17 10.00 -5.31
N VAL A 64 2.79 9.27 -4.23
CA VAL A 64 1.65 9.61 -3.35
C VAL A 64 1.81 9.12 -1.88
N ASP A 65 1.91 10.01 -0.91
CA ASP A 65 2.27 9.67 0.49
C ASP A 65 1.07 9.47 1.46
N GLY A 66 1.23 8.64 2.51
CA GLY A 66 0.23 8.41 3.59
C GLY A 66 0.77 7.86 4.94
N ASN A 67 -0.08 7.73 6.00
CA ASN A 67 0.28 7.33 7.40
C ASN A 67 -0.79 6.39 8.08
N LEU A 68 -0.42 5.60 9.11
CA LEU A 68 -1.27 4.63 9.87
C LEU A 68 -1.07 4.69 11.42
N VAL A 69 -2.05 4.18 12.20
CA VAL A 69 -2.08 4.16 13.70
C VAL A 69 -2.28 2.74 14.23
N THR A 70 -1.61 2.39 15.34
CA THR A 70 -1.38 1.00 15.83
C THR A 70 -2.37 0.47 16.88
N ASP A 71 -2.98 1.32 17.70
CA ASP A 71 -3.71 0.87 18.91
C ASP A 71 -5.01 0.11 18.63
N LEU A 72 -5.66 0.39 17.50
CA LEU A 72 -6.92 -0.26 17.13
C LEU A 72 -6.75 -1.72 16.70
N PHE A 73 -5.54 -2.15 16.34
CA PHE A 73 -5.28 -3.54 15.95
C PHE A 73 -5.53 -4.51 17.11
N ALA A 74 -5.02 -4.19 18.30
CA ALA A 74 -5.09 -5.08 19.46
C ALA A 74 -6.53 -5.28 19.96
N ASP A 75 -7.30 -4.19 20.06
CA ASP A 75 -8.69 -4.23 20.51
C ASP A 75 -9.59 -5.04 19.56
N PHE A 76 -9.49 -4.79 18.25
CA PHE A 76 -10.28 -5.53 17.26
C PHE A 76 -9.90 -7.01 17.20
N SER A 77 -8.61 -7.34 17.36
CA SER A 77 -8.15 -8.73 17.37
C SER A 77 -8.70 -9.51 18.56
N LYS A 78 -8.83 -8.87 19.73
CA LYS A 78 -9.48 -9.47 20.90
C LYS A 78 -10.98 -9.69 20.68
N ARG A 79 -11.67 -8.73 20.06
CA ARG A 79 -13.13 -8.78 19.86
C ARG A 79 -13.56 -9.76 18.77
N TYR A 80 -12.82 -9.83 17.68
CA TYR A 80 -13.26 -10.52 16.45
C TYR A 80 -12.35 -11.68 16.02
N GLY A 81 -11.14 -11.78 16.55
CA GLY A 81 -10.13 -12.75 16.13
C GLY A 81 -9.61 -13.68 17.22
N GLY A 82 -10.23 -13.67 18.41
CA GLY A 82 -9.79 -14.50 19.53
C GLY A 82 -8.38 -14.15 20.05
N GLY A 83 -7.95 -12.89 19.86
CA GLY A 83 -6.61 -12.42 20.21
C GLY A 83 -5.60 -12.48 19.05
N LEU A 84 -6.01 -12.95 17.87
CA LEU A 84 -5.19 -12.94 16.65
C LEU A 84 -5.76 -11.92 15.66
N TYR A 85 -4.89 -11.23 14.92
CA TYR A 85 -5.30 -10.48 13.74
C TYR A 85 -5.46 -11.45 12.56
N ASN A 86 -6.67 -11.55 12.01
CA ASN A 86 -7.00 -12.40 10.86
C ASN A 86 -7.87 -11.63 9.86
N MET A 87 -8.33 -12.28 8.79
CA MET A 87 -9.15 -11.61 7.76
C MET A 87 -10.48 -11.05 8.30
N THR A 88 -11.10 -11.71 9.29
CA THR A 88 -12.30 -11.19 9.97
C THR A 88 -12.00 -9.89 10.70
N VAL A 89 -10.92 -9.86 11.47
CA VAL A 89 -10.47 -8.64 12.17
C VAL A 89 -10.14 -7.53 11.19
N ALA A 90 -9.48 -7.87 10.07
CA ALA A 90 -9.14 -6.92 9.02
C ALA A 90 -10.38 -6.27 8.40
N ALA A 91 -11.45 -7.04 8.17
CA ALA A 91 -12.73 -6.55 7.67
C ALA A 91 -13.42 -5.60 8.66
N GLU A 92 -13.55 -6.02 9.92
CA GLU A 92 -14.17 -5.20 10.97
C GLU A 92 -13.40 -3.89 11.19
N LEU A 93 -12.08 -3.97 11.27
CA LEU A 93 -11.23 -2.80 11.48
C LEU A 93 -11.25 -1.86 10.26
N ARG A 94 -11.19 -2.40 9.03
CA ARG A 94 -11.27 -1.60 7.79
C ARG A 94 -12.59 -0.83 7.74
N TYR A 95 -13.70 -1.51 7.99
CA TYR A 95 -15.01 -0.88 8.00
C TYR A 95 -15.11 0.18 9.10
N HIS A 96 -14.70 -0.13 10.33
CA HIS A 96 -14.68 0.82 11.44
C HIS A 96 -13.88 2.08 11.09
N ARG A 97 -12.67 1.94 10.54
CA ARG A 97 -11.82 3.09 10.17
C ARG A 97 -12.46 3.96 9.09
N ILE A 98 -13.22 3.37 8.16
CA ILE A 98 -13.96 4.13 7.15
C ILE A 98 -15.10 4.91 7.83
N GLN A 99 -15.92 4.26 8.67
CA GLN A 99 -17.02 4.92 9.37
C GLN A 99 -16.52 6.04 10.30
N GLU A 100 -15.45 5.80 11.05
CA GLU A 100 -14.81 6.81 11.89
C GLU A 100 -14.31 7.99 11.06
N SER A 101 -13.68 7.73 9.90
CA SER A 101 -13.20 8.80 9.03
C SER A 101 -14.35 9.60 8.42
N ILE A 102 -15.46 8.95 8.05
CA ILE A 102 -16.69 9.64 7.62
C ILE A 102 -17.19 10.55 8.75
N ALA A 103 -17.19 10.06 9.99
CA ALA A 103 -17.75 10.78 11.13
C ALA A 103 -16.86 11.91 11.70
N THR A 104 -15.55 11.86 11.46
CA THR A 104 -14.59 12.76 12.13
C THR A 104 -13.74 13.59 11.17
N ASN A 105 -13.60 13.18 9.90
CA ASN A 105 -12.78 13.88 8.93
C ASN A 105 -13.66 14.55 7.85
N PRO A 106 -13.83 15.89 7.87
CA PRO A 106 -14.65 16.59 6.89
C PRO A 106 -14.06 16.55 5.47
N GLN A 107 -12.79 16.16 5.32
CA GLN A 107 -12.07 16.00 4.06
C GLN A 107 -11.78 14.53 3.74
N PHE A 108 -12.52 13.60 4.35
CA PHE A 108 -12.34 12.18 4.08
C PHE A 108 -12.54 11.87 2.59
N ASP A 109 -11.53 11.26 1.97
CA ASP A 109 -11.54 10.84 0.57
C ASP A 109 -10.98 9.41 0.47
N SER A 110 -11.85 8.50 0.05
CA SER A 110 -11.53 7.09 -0.19
C SER A 110 -11.90 6.71 -1.61
N ARG A 111 -11.35 7.44 -2.58
CA ARG A 111 -11.51 7.17 -4.01
C ARG A 111 -10.21 6.61 -4.61
N LEU A 112 -10.35 6.01 -5.79
CA LEU A 112 -9.28 5.61 -6.69
C LEU A 112 -8.22 4.76 -5.97
N LEU A 113 -6.93 5.08 -6.16
CA LEU A 113 -5.83 4.35 -5.56
C LEU A 113 -5.97 4.20 -4.04
N ARG A 114 -6.52 5.20 -3.33
CA ARG A 114 -6.66 5.11 -1.87
C ARG A 114 -7.70 4.07 -1.46
N PHE A 115 -8.80 3.97 -2.20
CA PHE A 115 -9.81 2.94 -1.96
C PHE A 115 -9.17 1.55 -2.04
N SER A 116 -8.50 1.26 -3.16
CA SER A 116 -7.95 -0.09 -3.40
C SER A 116 -6.77 -0.44 -2.50
N THR A 117 -5.84 0.50 -2.28
CA THR A 117 -4.70 0.28 -1.38
C THR A 117 -5.13 0.09 0.06
N ALA A 118 -6.18 0.77 0.53
CA ALA A 118 -6.69 0.58 1.89
C ALA A 118 -7.17 -0.86 2.14
N TYR A 119 -7.83 -1.49 1.16
CA TYR A 119 -8.25 -2.89 1.28
C TYR A 119 -7.08 -3.85 1.18
N ALA A 120 -6.16 -3.65 0.23
CA ALA A 120 -4.95 -4.45 0.12
C ALA A 120 -4.10 -4.38 1.41
N GLU A 121 -3.92 -3.18 1.97
CA GLU A 121 -3.15 -2.97 3.19
C GLU A 121 -3.68 -3.71 4.41
N ALA A 122 -5.00 -3.92 4.47
CA ALA A 122 -5.63 -4.63 5.56
C ALA A 122 -5.25 -6.12 5.59
N THR A 123 -4.84 -6.70 4.45
CA THR A 123 -4.43 -8.10 4.34
C THR A 123 -2.95 -8.33 4.62
N PHE A 124 -2.14 -7.28 4.51
CA PHE A 124 -0.68 -7.38 4.62
C PHE A 124 -0.20 -8.01 5.92
N PRO A 125 -0.79 -7.76 7.10
CA PRO A 125 -0.34 -8.43 8.31
C PRO A 125 -0.51 -9.95 8.24
N CYS A 126 -1.65 -10.44 7.75
CA CYS A 126 -1.91 -11.87 7.56
C CYS A 126 -1.04 -12.48 6.45
N THR A 127 -0.68 -11.68 5.46
CA THR A 127 0.06 -12.13 4.27
C THR A 127 1.57 -12.18 4.53
N PHE A 128 2.12 -11.06 5.00
CA PHE A 128 3.56 -10.81 5.06
C PHE A 128 4.16 -10.87 6.47
N PHE A 129 3.38 -10.64 7.54
CA PHE A 129 3.90 -10.63 8.91
C PHE A 129 3.66 -11.94 9.67
N VAL A 130 2.93 -12.87 9.06
CA VAL A 130 2.82 -14.26 9.51
C VAL A 130 4.07 -15.05 9.12
N ASP A 131 4.57 -15.86 10.03
CA ASP A 131 5.77 -16.68 9.82
C ASP A 131 5.64 -17.61 8.59
N GLY A 132 6.73 -17.67 7.81
CA GLY A 132 6.99 -18.45 6.61
C GLY A 132 6.54 -19.91 6.66
N ARG A 133 6.69 -20.53 7.81
CA ARG A 133 6.42 -21.96 8.04
C ARG A 133 4.93 -22.26 8.13
N ILE A 134 4.08 -21.25 8.32
CA ILE A 134 2.62 -21.40 8.25
C ILE A 134 2.22 -21.42 6.78
N SER A 135 1.77 -22.58 6.31
CA SER A 135 1.46 -22.85 4.91
C SER A 135 0.08 -22.33 4.48
N ASN A 136 -0.92 -22.36 5.37
CA ASN A 136 -2.24 -21.81 5.08
C ASN A 136 -2.32 -20.33 5.51
N ARG A 137 -2.19 -19.44 4.54
CA ARG A 137 -2.15 -17.98 4.75
C ARG A 137 -3.52 -17.33 4.90
N THR A 138 -4.58 -17.94 4.37
CA THR A 138 -5.95 -17.39 4.48
C THR A 138 -6.58 -17.67 5.83
N THR A 139 -6.16 -18.74 6.52
CA THR A 139 -6.59 -19.04 7.90
C THR A 139 -5.53 -18.71 8.94
N ALA A 140 -4.37 -18.16 8.53
CA ALA A 140 -3.34 -17.74 9.47
C ALA A 140 -3.86 -16.56 10.30
N GLY A 141 -3.87 -16.75 11.61
CA GLY A 141 -4.02 -15.67 12.57
C GLY A 141 -2.64 -15.17 13.01
N TRP A 142 -2.49 -13.86 13.06
CA TRP A 142 -1.27 -13.20 13.47
C TRP A 142 -1.35 -12.78 14.94
N ASP A 143 -0.45 -13.27 15.78
CA ASP A 143 -0.46 -12.99 17.23
C ASP A 143 -0.21 -11.50 17.50
N VAL A 144 -1.16 -10.84 18.20
CA VAL A 144 -1.12 -9.43 18.61
C VAL A 144 0.19 -9.06 19.33
N THR A 145 0.80 -9.99 20.07
CA THR A 145 2.07 -9.75 20.77
C THR A 145 3.20 -9.47 19.77
N ASN A 146 3.24 -10.23 18.67
CA ASN A 146 4.19 -10.02 17.56
C ASN A 146 3.82 -8.81 16.69
N THR A 147 2.62 -8.25 16.83
CA THR A 147 2.18 -7.09 16.03
C THR A 147 2.86 -5.81 16.42
N THR A 148 3.15 -5.65 17.71
CA THR A 148 3.91 -4.49 18.19
C THR A 148 5.32 -4.47 17.62
N LEU A 149 5.92 -5.63 17.37
CA LEU A 149 7.27 -5.70 16.80
C LEU A 149 7.32 -5.01 15.43
N PHE A 150 6.41 -5.33 14.50
CA PHE A 150 6.42 -4.68 13.19
C PHE A 150 5.91 -3.23 13.24
N PHE A 151 4.81 -2.96 13.94
CA PHE A 151 4.12 -1.68 13.86
C PHE A 151 4.71 -0.60 14.78
N ARG A 152 5.21 -0.98 15.95
CA ARG A 152 5.80 -0.07 16.95
C ARG A 152 7.32 -0.12 16.91
N ASP A 153 7.90 -1.33 16.94
CA ASP A 153 9.33 -1.51 17.18
C ASP A 153 10.14 -1.63 15.88
N SER A 154 9.46 -1.77 14.74
CA SER A 154 10.08 -1.99 13.44
C SER A 154 11.05 -3.18 13.44
N GLU A 155 10.63 -4.29 14.04
CA GLU A 155 11.45 -5.47 14.29
C GLU A 155 10.77 -6.75 13.78
N PHE A 156 11.55 -7.70 13.28
CA PHE A 156 11.09 -9.06 13.02
C PHE A 156 10.97 -9.85 14.33
N PRO A 157 9.96 -10.73 14.48
CA PRO A 157 9.95 -11.72 15.53
C PRO A 157 11.22 -12.58 15.51
N HIS A 158 11.64 -13.07 16.68
CA HIS A 158 12.78 -13.98 16.77
C HIS A 158 12.54 -15.25 15.93
N ASP A 159 13.56 -15.65 15.14
CA ASP A 159 13.48 -16.76 14.19
C ASP A 159 12.27 -16.63 13.22
N PHE A 160 11.99 -15.41 12.75
CA PHE A 160 10.96 -15.16 11.74
C PHE A 160 11.40 -15.67 10.36
N TRP A 161 10.53 -16.45 9.72
CA TRP A 161 10.71 -16.86 8.33
C TRP A 161 9.83 -16.00 7.43
N ARG A 162 10.36 -15.48 6.32
CA ARG A 162 9.53 -14.82 5.29
C ARG A 162 8.60 -15.81 4.59
N ALA A 163 7.60 -15.32 3.86
CA ALA A 163 6.70 -16.19 3.10
C ALA A 163 7.48 -17.16 2.18
N PRO A 164 7.06 -18.43 2.05
CA PRO A 164 7.87 -19.46 1.40
C PRO A 164 7.90 -19.37 -0.13
N PHE A 165 7.06 -18.52 -0.73
CA PHE A 165 7.00 -18.25 -2.16
C PHE A 165 6.65 -16.77 -2.41
N PRO A 166 6.92 -16.22 -3.61
CA PRO A 166 6.47 -14.89 -4.00
C PRO A 166 4.97 -14.75 -3.76
N THR A 167 4.58 -13.81 -2.91
CA THR A 167 3.22 -13.72 -2.38
C THR A 167 2.59 -12.37 -2.72
N ASP A 168 1.39 -12.42 -3.29
CA ASP A 168 0.50 -11.28 -3.49
C ASP A 168 -0.37 -11.02 -2.25
N PRO A 169 -0.94 -9.81 -2.11
CA PRO A 169 -1.97 -9.56 -1.11
C PRO A 169 -3.19 -10.45 -1.38
N ILE A 170 -3.47 -11.39 -0.48
CA ILE A 170 -4.63 -12.30 -0.58
C ILE A 170 -5.74 -11.85 0.35
N GLY A 171 -7.00 -12.13 0.01
CA GLY A 171 -8.13 -11.91 0.94
C GLY A 171 -8.79 -10.52 0.88
N PHE A 172 -8.34 -9.59 0.03
CA PHE A 172 -8.87 -8.22 0.05
C PHE A 172 -10.29 -8.11 -0.52
N ASN A 173 -10.65 -9.00 -1.46
CA ASN A 173 -12.03 -9.09 -1.96
C ASN A 173 -12.98 -9.59 -0.88
N GLU A 174 -12.55 -10.57 -0.08
CA GLU A 174 -13.28 -11.15 1.04
C GLU A 174 -13.50 -10.11 2.15
N ILE A 175 -12.47 -9.31 2.46
CA ILE A 175 -12.58 -8.15 3.36
C ILE A 175 -13.64 -7.18 2.83
N ALA A 176 -13.60 -6.85 1.53
CA ALA A 176 -14.54 -5.91 0.92
C ALA A 176 -15.98 -6.44 0.85
N GLN A 177 -16.16 -7.75 0.68
CA GLN A 177 -17.47 -8.40 0.65
C GLN A 177 -18.12 -8.50 2.03
N THR A 178 -17.32 -8.55 3.11
CA THR A 178 -17.84 -8.63 4.49
C THR A 178 -18.64 -7.37 4.86
N HIS A 179 -18.10 -6.20 4.50
CA HIS A 179 -18.75 -4.90 4.66
C HIS A 179 -18.63 -4.09 3.37
N PRO A 180 -19.54 -4.29 2.40
CA PRO A 180 -19.47 -3.63 1.10
C PRO A 180 -19.49 -2.10 1.25
N MET A 181 -18.41 -1.47 0.78
CA MET A 181 -18.30 -0.02 0.63
C MET A 181 -18.11 0.33 -0.83
N VAL A 182 -18.51 1.54 -1.19
CA VAL A 182 -18.27 2.11 -2.52
C VAL A 182 -17.25 3.24 -2.41
N PRO A 183 -16.47 3.54 -3.46
CA PRO A 183 -15.51 4.63 -3.42
C PRO A 183 -16.21 5.99 -3.32
N GLY A 184 -15.69 6.90 -2.52
CA GLY A 184 -16.36 8.18 -2.30
C GLY A 184 -15.64 9.09 -1.33
N ARG A 185 -16.29 10.19 -0.98
CA ARG A 185 -15.73 11.20 -0.08
C ARG A 185 -16.82 11.95 0.68
N ASN A 186 -16.43 12.60 1.78
CA ASN A 186 -17.24 13.63 2.41
C ASN A 186 -17.25 14.89 1.52
N VAL A 187 -18.43 15.48 1.30
CA VAL A 187 -18.61 16.66 0.42
C VAL A 187 -19.15 17.90 1.13
N GLN A 188 -19.78 17.72 2.29
CA GLN A 188 -20.42 18.78 3.09
C GLN A 188 -20.01 18.67 4.57
N GLY A 189 -18.72 18.45 4.82
CA GLY A 189 -18.19 18.27 6.18
C GLY A 189 -18.29 16.82 6.66
N ILE A 190 -18.20 16.60 7.97
CA ILE A 190 -18.32 15.25 8.54
C ILE A 190 -19.72 14.65 8.27
N ASN A 191 -19.82 13.32 8.23
CA ASN A 191 -21.07 12.59 8.00
C ASN A 191 -21.79 12.94 6.69
N SER A 192 -21.03 13.24 5.62
CA SER A 192 -21.59 13.64 4.32
C SER A 192 -21.09 12.77 3.16
N PHE A 193 -20.81 11.50 3.46
CA PHE A 193 -20.20 10.60 2.51
C PHE A 193 -21.07 10.45 1.26
N THR A 194 -20.48 10.73 0.10
CA THR A 194 -21.13 10.64 -1.20
C THR A 194 -20.31 9.72 -2.09
N HIS A 195 -20.99 8.72 -2.66
CA HIS A 195 -20.43 7.82 -3.66
C HIS A 195 -19.98 8.59 -4.90
N ASP A 196 -18.79 8.26 -5.41
CA ASP A 196 -18.27 8.79 -6.67
C ASP A 196 -18.23 7.67 -7.72
N PRO A 197 -19.23 7.56 -8.61
CA PRO A 197 -19.30 6.49 -9.61
C PRO A 197 -18.21 6.59 -10.69
N SER A 198 -17.47 7.71 -10.75
CA SER A 198 -16.32 7.86 -11.65
C SER A 198 -15.02 7.31 -11.06
N SER A 199 -15.02 6.99 -9.76
CA SER A 199 -13.88 6.38 -9.11
C SER A 199 -13.79 4.90 -9.46
N ALA A 200 -12.57 4.42 -9.67
CA ALA A 200 -12.28 2.99 -9.74
C ALA A 200 -12.70 2.27 -8.46
N ASP A 201 -13.14 1.02 -8.61
CA ASP A 201 -13.35 0.05 -7.54
C ASP A 201 -12.10 -0.85 -7.37
N LEU A 202 -12.25 -1.98 -6.68
CA LEU A 202 -11.16 -2.92 -6.43
C LEU A 202 -10.72 -3.72 -7.68
N ALA A 203 -11.57 -3.80 -8.70
CA ALA A 203 -11.32 -4.56 -9.93
C ALA A 203 -10.77 -3.67 -11.06
N ASP A 204 -11.04 -2.36 -11.02
CA ASP A 204 -10.71 -1.41 -12.08
C ASP A 204 -9.25 -0.91 -12.07
N LEU A 205 -8.31 -1.86 -12.12
CA LEU A 205 -6.86 -1.57 -12.09
C LEU A 205 -6.39 -0.63 -13.21
N CYS A 206 -7.02 -0.70 -14.39
CA CYS A 206 -6.69 0.21 -15.51
C CYS A 206 -7.10 1.64 -15.23
N LEU A 207 -8.27 1.85 -14.60
CA LEU A 207 -8.71 3.19 -14.26
C LEU A 207 -7.82 3.79 -13.16
N ILE A 208 -7.39 2.99 -12.18
CA ILE A 208 -6.41 3.41 -11.16
C ILE A 208 -5.09 3.82 -11.81
N TYR A 209 -4.53 2.95 -12.67
CA TYR A 209 -3.29 3.23 -13.40
C TYR A 209 -3.40 4.52 -14.23
N ASN A 210 -4.46 4.64 -15.04
CA ASN A 210 -4.69 5.80 -15.89
C ASN A 210 -4.86 7.09 -15.08
N HIS A 211 -5.62 7.04 -13.98
CA HIS A 211 -5.79 8.19 -13.10
C HIS A 211 -4.45 8.59 -12.45
N LEU A 212 -3.68 7.63 -11.96
CA LEU A 212 -2.37 7.90 -11.37
C LEU A 212 -1.44 8.56 -12.41
N ALA A 213 -1.31 7.98 -13.60
CA ALA A 213 -0.42 8.49 -14.64
C ALA A 213 -0.87 9.83 -15.25
N ASN A 214 -2.15 9.98 -15.58
CA ASN A 214 -2.64 11.14 -16.33
C ASN A 214 -3.20 12.27 -15.46
N VAL A 215 -3.62 11.99 -14.23
CA VAL A 215 -4.22 13.02 -13.34
C VAL A 215 -3.25 13.35 -12.22
N VAL A 216 -2.86 12.37 -11.41
CA VAL A 216 -2.04 12.63 -10.22
C VAL A 216 -0.63 13.07 -10.62
N VAL A 217 0.07 12.28 -11.42
CA VAL A 217 1.45 12.58 -11.82
C VAL A 217 1.51 13.89 -12.63
N ARG A 218 0.54 14.14 -13.52
CA ARG A 218 0.46 15.41 -14.27
C ARG A 218 0.11 16.60 -13.38
N GLY A 219 -0.71 16.41 -12.35
CA GLY A 219 -1.03 17.45 -11.37
C GLY A 219 0.20 17.86 -10.55
N LEU A 220 1.01 16.87 -10.14
CA LEU A 220 2.25 17.10 -9.38
C LEU A 220 3.36 17.71 -10.26
N TYR A 221 3.43 17.29 -11.53
CA TYR A 221 4.46 17.73 -12.46
C TYR A 221 3.83 18.29 -13.76
N PRO A 222 3.25 19.49 -13.73
CA PRO A 222 2.48 20.01 -14.87
C PRO A 222 3.34 20.38 -16.09
N ASN A 223 4.61 20.75 -15.90
CA ASN A 223 5.52 21.13 -16.99
C ASN A 223 6.98 20.75 -16.71
N PRO A 224 7.30 19.45 -16.61
CA PRO A 224 8.65 19.00 -16.32
C PRO A 224 9.56 19.23 -17.54
N LYS A 225 10.83 19.56 -17.27
CA LYS A 225 11.84 19.81 -18.31
C LYS A 225 13.12 19.01 -18.05
N GLY A 226 13.93 18.85 -19.09
CA GLY A 226 15.24 18.22 -19.02
C GLY A 226 15.22 16.86 -18.33
N VAL A 227 16.09 16.68 -17.34
CA VAL A 227 16.26 15.43 -16.57
C VAL A 227 14.97 15.03 -15.83
N SER A 228 14.23 15.99 -15.28
CA SER A 228 12.97 15.70 -14.57
C SER A 228 11.94 15.07 -15.52
N LYS A 229 11.78 15.61 -16.73
CA LYS A 229 10.89 15.03 -17.75
C LYS A 229 11.33 13.63 -18.15
N LYS A 230 12.63 13.44 -18.43
CA LYS A 230 13.20 12.13 -18.78
C LYS A 230 12.94 11.09 -17.68
N ASN A 231 13.18 11.45 -16.43
CA ASN A 231 12.97 10.55 -15.29
C ASN A 231 11.48 10.24 -15.10
N LEU A 232 10.58 11.20 -15.30
CA LEU A 232 9.14 10.93 -15.24
C LEU A 232 8.71 9.93 -16.32
N ILE A 233 9.20 10.06 -17.56
CA ILE A 233 8.90 9.08 -18.62
C ILE A 233 9.37 7.67 -18.23
N ILE A 234 10.61 7.54 -17.72
CA ILE A 234 11.17 6.26 -17.29
C ILE A 234 10.35 5.64 -16.13
N ASN A 235 10.07 6.43 -15.10
CA ASN A 235 9.33 5.95 -13.93
C ASN A 235 7.86 5.64 -14.25
N SER A 236 7.24 6.36 -15.19
CA SER A 236 5.90 6.01 -15.70
C SER A 236 5.89 4.66 -16.42
N GLY A 237 6.95 4.32 -17.17
CA GLY A 237 7.09 2.99 -17.77
C GLY A 237 7.30 1.89 -16.71
N HIS A 238 8.03 2.18 -15.64
CA HIS A 238 8.16 1.25 -14.51
C HIS A 238 6.85 1.04 -13.76
N LEU A 239 6.07 2.11 -13.54
CA LEU A 239 4.73 2.01 -12.98
C LEU A 239 3.84 1.10 -13.84
N TYR A 240 3.82 1.31 -15.17
CA TYR A 240 3.07 0.46 -16.09
C TYR A 240 3.53 -1.00 -16.03
N SER A 241 4.83 -1.26 -15.94
CA SER A 241 5.38 -2.62 -15.85
C SER A 241 4.95 -3.41 -14.60
N GLY A 242 4.48 -2.71 -13.55
CA GLY A 242 3.92 -3.32 -12.34
C GLY A 242 2.42 -3.60 -12.42
N THR A 243 1.73 -3.10 -13.45
CA THR A 243 0.29 -3.37 -13.65
C THR A 243 0.10 -4.83 -14.09
N PRO A 244 -0.83 -5.61 -13.49
CA PRO A 244 -1.04 -7.00 -13.88
C PRO A 244 -1.38 -7.13 -15.36
N LYS A 245 -0.63 -7.92 -16.15
CA LYS A 245 -0.83 -8.00 -17.60
C LYS A 245 -2.23 -8.48 -18.01
N GLN A 246 -2.88 -9.24 -17.13
CA GLN A 246 -4.21 -9.79 -17.34
C GLN A 246 -5.32 -8.72 -17.33
N SER A 247 -5.03 -7.50 -16.86
CA SER A 247 -6.00 -6.40 -16.86
C SER A 247 -6.24 -5.78 -18.24
N GLY A 248 -5.38 -6.05 -19.24
CA GLY A 248 -5.51 -5.52 -20.58
C GLY A 248 -5.28 -4.00 -20.71
N CYS A 249 -4.70 -3.35 -19.69
CA CYS A 249 -4.41 -1.92 -19.75
C CYS A 249 -3.33 -1.61 -20.80
N GLU A 250 -3.54 -0.55 -21.57
CA GLU A 250 -2.49 -0.01 -22.43
C GLU A 250 -1.61 0.98 -21.68
N GLU A 251 -0.32 1.02 -22.03
CA GLU A 251 0.60 2.02 -21.47
C GLU A 251 0.21 3.43 -21.94
N VAL A 252 0.13 4.37 -21.01
CA VAL A 252 -0.09 5.78 -21.29
C VAL A 252 1.18 6.61 -21.12
N PHE A 253 1.29 7.67 -21.93
CA PHE A 253 2.51 8.47 -22.05
C PHE A 253 2.23 9.94 -21.72
N PRO A 254 2.01 10.31 -20.45
CA PRO A 254 1.62 11.68 -20.05
C PRO A 254 2.64 12.76 -20.46
N TYR A 255 3.90 12.38 -20.71
CA TYR A 255 4.98 13.28 -21.13
C TYR A 255 5.63 12.89 -22.48
N GLY A 256 5.03 11.95 -23.21
CA GLY A 256 5.59 11.36 -24.44
C GLY A 256 6.49 10.15 -24.20
N LYS A 257 7.11 9.65 -25.27
CA LYS A 257 8.09 8.56 -25.27
C LYS A 257 9.51 9.11 -25.36
N LEU A 258 10.50 8.32 -24.94
CA LEU A 258 11.93 8.60 -25.19
C LEU A 258 12.34 8.19 -26.60
#